data_AF-A0A3B8YTW7-F1
#
_entry.id   AF-A0A3B8YTW7-F1
#
_cell.length_a   1.000
_cell.length_b   1.000
_cell.length_c   1.000
_cell.angle_alpha   90.00
_cell.angle_beta   90.00
_cell.angle_gamma   90.00
#
_symmetry.space_group_name_H-M   'P 1'
#
loop_
_entity.id
_entity.type
_entity.pdbx_description
1 polymer ?
#
loop_
_entity_poly.entity_id
_entity_poly.type
_entity_poly.pdbx_seq_one_letter_code
_entity_poly.pdbx_strand_id
1 'polypeptide(L)' 'IEPMINMGSKNVVFENDGWTVRTKDRKPSAHFEHTVAIRNGKADILSTFEFIQETSNN' A
#
# COMPACT_ATOMS: atom_id res chain seq x y z
N ILE A 1 4.45 -1.41 5.83
CA ILE A 1 3.27 -0.57 6.15
C ILE A 1 2.49 -0.43 4.86
N GLU A 2 1.27 -0.95 4.80
CA GLU A 2 0.54 -1.25 3.55
C GLU A 2 -0.98 -0.92 3.66
N PRO A 3 -1.37 0.35 3.89
CA PRO A 3 -2.78 0.69 4.03
C PRO A 3 -3.55 0.53 2.72
N MET A 4 -4.67 -0.19 2.79
CA MET A 4 -5.70 -0.25 1.76
C MET A 4 -6.90 0.59 2.18
N ILE A 5 -7.27 1.60 1.39
CA ILE A 5 -8.33 2.56 1.71
C ILE A 5 -9.48 2.43 0.70
N ASN A 6 -10.68 2.16 1.22
CA ASN A 6 -11.89 2.00 0.42
C ASN A 6 -12.64 3.35 0.33
N MET A 7 -13.14 3.69 -0.86
CA MET A 7 -13.98 4.89 -1.05
C MET A 7 -15.32 4.81 -0.31
N GLY A 8 -15.82 3.60 -0.06
CA GLY A 8 -17.09 3.34 0.60
C GLY A 8 -16.92 2.64 1.94
N SER A 9 -17.46 1.43 2.04
CA SER A 9 -17.44 0.64 3.27
C SER A 9 -16.09 -0.05 3.50
N LYS A 10 -15.74 -0.28 4.77
CA LYS A 10 -14.59 -1.12 5.17
C LYS A 10 -14.79 -2.62 4.89
N ASN A 11 -16.01 -3.05 4.57
CA ASN A 11 -16.34 -4.46 4.40
C ASN A 11 -15.81 -5.01 3.07
N VAL A 12 -15.32 -6.26 3.10
CA VAL A 12 -14.74 -6.96 1.93
C VAL A 12 -15.39 -8.32 1.69
N VAL A 13 -15.14 -8.89 0.50
CA VAL A 13 -15.54 -10.24 0.08
C VAL A 13 -14.35 -10.92 -0.59
N PHE A 14 -14.13 -12.20 -0.30
CA PHE A 14 -13.20 -13.07 -0.99
C PHE A 14 -13.91 -13.74 -2.16
N GLU A 15 -13.32 -13.70 -3.34
CA GLU A 15 -13.87 -14.34 -4.54
C GLU A 15 -13.50 -15.83 -4.60
N ASN A 16 -14.18 -16.56 -5.49
CA ASN A 16 -14.03 -18.01 -5.62
C ASN A 16 -12.68 -18.45 -6.21
N ASP A 17 -11.86 -17.52 -6.70
CA ASP A 17 -10.51 -17.81 -7.21
C ASP A 17 -9.49 -18.07 -6.09
N GLY A 18 -9.87 -17.84 -4.82
CA GLY A 18 -9.03 -18.08 -3.65
C GLY A 18 -8.04 -16.94 -3.34
N TRP A 19 -8.05 -15.85 -4.10
CA TRP A 19 -7.06 -14.77 -3.98
C TRP A 19 -7.67 -13.37 -4.00
N THR A 20 -8.62 -13.12 -4.88
CA THR A 20 -9.14 -11.78 -5.10
C THR A 20 -9.98 -11.34 -3.90
N VAL A 21 -9.58 -10.23 -3.29
CA VAL A 21 -10.36 -9.52 -2.27
C VAL A 21 -10.91 -8.25 -2.89
N ARG A 22 -12.22 -8.06 -2.83
CA ARG A 22 -12.86 -6.81 -3.28
C ARG A 22 -13.72 -6.18 -2.20
N THR A 23 -14.00 -4.89 -2.36
CA THR A 23 -14.97 -4.18 -1.53
C THR A 23 -16.36 -4.78 -1.69
N LYS A 24 -17.09 -4.90 -0.58
CA LYS A 24 -18.45 -5.47 -0.59
C LYS A 24 -19.40 -4.62 -1.44
N ASP A 25 -19.21 -3.31 -1.45
CA ASP A 25 -20.00 -2.33 -2.21
C ASP A 25 -19.48 -2.06 -3.63
N ARG A 26 -18.41 -2.77 -4.06
CA ARG A 26 -17.77 -2.67 -5.38
C ARG A 26 -17.24 -1.28 -5.74
N LYS A 27 -17.10 -0.37 -4.76
CA LYS A 27 -16.45 0.93 -4.96
C LYS A 27 -14.92 0.79 -5.03
N PRO A 28 -14.22 1.73 -5.69
CA PRO A 28 -12.76 1.73 -5.76
C PRO A 28 -12.09 1.64 -4.39
N SER A 29 -10.92 0.98 -4.39
CA SER A 29 -9.98 0.93 -3.28
C SER A 29 -8.59 1.30 -3.80
N ALA A 30 -7.80 1.97 -2.98
CA ALA A 30 -6.43 2.32 -3.29
C ALA A 30 -5.48 1.70 -2.25
N HIS A 31 -4.31 1.31 -2.71
CA HIS A 31 -3.28 0.68 -1.89
C HIS A 31 -1.94 1.36 -2.15
N PHE A 32 -1.17 1.58 -1.08
CA PHE A 32 0.23 1.93 -1.17
C PHE A 32 1.02 1.21 -0.08
N GLU A 33 2.27 0.87 -0.36
CA GLU A 33 3.11 0.11 0.55
C GLU A 33 4.53 0.68 0.68
N HIS A 34 5.04 0.64 1.91
CA HIS A 34 6.46 0.83 2.20
C HIS A 34 7.03 -0.27 3.10
N THR A 35 8.22 -0.74 2.74
CA THR A 35 9.08 -1.58 3.58
C THR A 35 9.92 -0.67 4.48
N VAL A 36 9.95 -0.98 5.78
CA VAL A 36 10.64 -0.17 6.79
C VAL A 36 11.55 -1.08 7.62
N ALA A 37 12.76 -0.61 7.91
CA ALA A 37 13.65 -1.19 8.92
C ALA A 37 13.70 -0.29 10.16
N ILE A 38 13.59 -0.86 11.36
CA ILE A 38 13.79 -0.12 12.60
C ILE A 38 15.24 -0.24 13.05
N ARG A 39 15.93 0.88 13.19
CA ARG A 39 17.32 0.95 13.65
C ARG A 39 17.48 2.06 14.68
N ASN A 40 18.02 1.72 15.84
CA ASN A 40 18.28 2.70 16.92
C ASN A 40 17.04 3.54 17.30
N GLY A 41 15.86 2.92 17.30
CA GLY A 41 14.59 3.60 17.60
C GLY A 41 14.05 4.52 16.49
N LYS A 42 14.68 4.52 15.30
CA LYS A 42 14.24 5.26 14.12
C LYS A 42 13.75 4.32 13.02
N ALA A 43 12.86 4.83 12.17
CA ALA A 43 12.35 4.12 11.00
C ALA A 43 13.11 4.55 9.75
N ASP A 44 13.78 3.59 9.09
CA ASP A 44 14.39 3.76 7.78
C ASP A 44 13.43 3.21 6.72
N ILE A 45 12.99 4.04 5.78
CA ILE A 45 12.10 3.63 4.69
C ILE A 45 12.97 3.09 3.54
N LEU A 46 12.82 1.81 3.20
CA LEU A 46 13.70 1.10 2.26
C LEU A 46 13.20 1.12 0.81
N SER A 47 11.94 1.50 0.61
CA SER A 47 11.26 1.45 -0.69
C SER A 47 10.73 2.84 -1.07
N THR A 48 11.50 3.89 -0.81
CA THR A 48 11.17 5.27 -1.22
C THR A 48 11.43 5.47 -2.71
N PHE A 49 10.88 6.56 -3.27
CA PHE A 49 11.18 7.00 -4.64
C PHE A 49 12.37 7.98 -4.72
N GLU A 50 13.06 8.24 -3.61
CA GLU A 50 14.09 9.29 -3.51
C GLU A 50 15.20 9.09 -4.55
N PHE A 51 15.70 7.87 -4.73
CA PHE A 51 16.71 7.56 -5.74
C PHE A 51 16.30 7.95 -7.16
N ILE A 52 15.04 7.68 -7.53
CA ILE A 52 14.51 8.03 -8.86
C ILE A 52 14.38 9.54 -8.99
N GLN A 53 13.92 10.22 -7.93
CA GLN A 53 13.76 11.67 -7.92
C GLN A 53 15.11 12.40 -8.01
N GLU A 54 16.14 11.91 -7.31
CA GLU A 54 17.50 12.43 -7.38
C GLU A 54 18.11 12.28 -8.77
N THR A 55 17.94 11.11 -9.39
CA THR A 55 18.50 10.82 -10.72
C THR A 55 17.75 11.50 -11.87
N SER A 56 16.46 11.80 -11.70
CA SER A 56 15.64 12.46 -12.73
C SER A 56 15.72 13.99 -12.73
N ASN A 57 16.30 14.58 -11.67
CA ASN A 57 16.46 16.03 -11.51
C ASN A 57 17.87 16.54 -11.91
N ASN A 58 18.72 15.67 -12.48
CA ASN A 58 20.03 15.99 -13.08
C ASN A 58 19.98 15.79 -14.60
#